data_AF-A0A1F8AFV0-F1
#
_entry.id   AF-A0A1F8AFV0-F1
#
_cell.length_a   1.000
_cell.length_b   1.000
_cell.length_c   1.000
_cell.angle_alpha   90.00
_cell.angle_beta   90.00
_cell.angle_gamma   90.00
#
_symmetry.space_group_name_H-M   'P 1'
#
loop_
_entity.id
_entity.type
_entity.pdbx_description
1 polymer ?
#
loop_
_entity_poly.entity_id
_entity_poly.type
_entity_poly.pdbx_seq_one_letter_code
_entity_poly.pdbx_strand_id
1 'polypeptide(L)'
;MVYYAYAKNSQDDWSWRYLIIAPTFDILDDWYNTVKSKVPDDIWRVSDDFYVFNRNKLRLGKSTAPGKEAPQFMNKMIFQLLSDNENRNIPTFVNATANPGTAAPPSTLF
;
A
#
# COMPACT_ATOMS: atom_id res chain seq x y z
N MET A 1 11.62 -4.66 18.94
CA MET A 1 11.84 -3.29 18.40
C MET A 1 11.29 -3.30 16.99
N VAL A 2 10.49 -2.32 16.57
CA VAL A 2 9.88 -2.30 15.23
C VAL A 2 10.86 -1.68 14.24
N TYR A 3 10.99 -2.26 13.05
CA TYR A 3 11.82 -1.73 11.97
C TYR A 3 10.97 -0.96 10.97
N TYR A 4 11.49 0.19 10.53
CA TYR A 4 10.82 1.09 9.59
C TYR A 4 11.69 1.25 8.36
N ALA A 5 11.06 1.21 7.19
CA ALA A 5 11.71 1.52 5.93
C ALA A 5 10.82 2.39 5.06
N TYR A 6 11.44 3.20 4.22
CA TYR A 6 10.79 4.07 3.26
C TYR A 6 10.86 3.47 1.86
N ALA A 7 9.79 3.59 1.08
CA ALA A 7 9.78 3.23 -0.33
C ALA A 7 9.16 4.34 -1.18
N LYS A 8 9.80 4.70 -2.30
CA LYS A 8 9.27 5.67 -3.25
C LYS A 8 9.09 5.09 -4.65
N ASN A 9 8.16 5.67 -5.40
CA ASN A 9 8.00 5.40 -6.82
C ASN A 9 9.28 5.79 -7.58
N SER A 10 9.64 5.01 -8.60
CA SER A 10 10.80 5.27 -9.45
C SER A 10 10.55 6.36 -10.49
N GLN A 11 9.28 6.63 -10.80
CA GLN A 11 8.91 7.54 -11.90
C GLN A 11 8.86 9.00 -11.47
N ASP A 12 8.66 9.26 -10.18
CA ASP A 12 8.55 10.60 -9.63
C ASP A 12 8.81 10.60 -8.12
N ASP A 13 9.09 11.78 -7.58
CA ASP A 13 9.41 11.96 -6.16
C ASP A 13 8.20 12.34 -5.29
N TRP A 14 7.01 12.52 -5.89
CA TRP A 14 5.87 13.11 -5.20
C TRP A 14 4.76 12.12 -4.88
N SER A 15 4.63 11.02 -5.63
CA SER A 15 3.51 10.09 -5.52
C SER A 15 3.91 8.69 -5.05
N TRP A 16 2.93 7.94 -4.55
CA TRP A 16 3.06 6.51 -4.20
C TRP A 16 4.24 6.21 -3.27
N ARG A 17 4.31 6.98 -2.18
CA ARG A 17 5.34 6.87 -1.15
C ARG A 17 4.81 6.01 -0.01
N TYR A 18 5.60 5.06 0.46
CA TYR A 18 5.17 4.12 1.49
C TYR A 18 6.12 4.15 2.70
N LEU A 19 5.53 4.08 3.89
CA LEU A 19 6.22 3.62 5.09
C LEU A 19 5.95 2.13 5.26
N ILE A 20 7.01 1.34 5.26
CA ILE A 20 6.99 -0.11 5.49
C ILE A 20 7.35 -0.34 6.96
N ILE A 21 6.55 -1.16 7.63
CA ILE A 21 6.71 -1.47 9.05
C ILE A 21 6.85 -2.98 9.19
N ALA A 22 7.95 -3.43 9.79
CA ALA A 22 8.25 -4.84 10.01
C ALA A 22 8.65 -5.11 11.47
N PRO A 23 8.43 -6.32 12.00
CA PRO A 23 8.84 -6.69 13.36
C PRO A 23 10.36 -6.68 13.57
N THR A 24 11.14 -6.98 12.53
CA THR A 24 12.61 -7.01 12.53
C THR A 24 13.13 -6.68 11.13
N PHE A 25 14.43 -6.36 11.03
CA PHE A 25 15.10 -6.21 9.74
C PHE A 25 15.09 -7.51 8.93
N ASP A 26 15.32 -8.66 9.55
CA ASP A 26 15.34 -9.96 8.84
C ASP A 26 14.02 -10.24 8.09
N ILE A 27 12.87 -9.92 8.70
CA ILE A 27 11.56 -10.08 8.04
C ILE A 27 11.42 -9.14 6.84
N LEU A 28 11.94 -7.91 6.94
CA LEU A 28 11.96 -6.96 5.84
C LEU A 28 12.91 -7.42 4.72
N ASP A 29 14.09 -7.95 5.07
CA ASP A 29 15.08 -8.46 4.14
C ASP A 29 14.54 -9.66 3.36
N ASP A 30 13.95 -10.64 4.07
CA ASP A 30 13.30 -11.80 3.49
C ASP A 30 12.15 -11.41 2.55
N TRP A 31 11.34 -10.42 2.94
CA TRP A 31 10.28 -9.89 2.09
C TRP A 31 10.85 -9.29 0.81
N TYR A 32 11.89 -8.45 0.93
CA TYR A 32 12.52 -7.82 -0.22
C TYR A 32 13.09 -8.87 -1.17
N ASN A 33 13.83 -9.86 -0.66
CA ASN A 33 14.42 -10.92 -1.47
C ASN A 33 13.34 -11.75 -2.17
N THR A 34 12.22 -12.02 -1.48
CA THR A 34 11.05 -12.67 -2.06
C THR A 34 10.47 -11.85 -3.21
N VAL A 35 10.16 -10.57 -3.00
CA VAL A 35 9.58 -9.71 -4.04
C VAL A 35 10.55 -9.55 -5.21
N LYS A 36 11.83 -9.29 -4.94
CA LYS A 36 12.89 -9.16 -5.96
C LYS A 36 13.01 -10.41 -6.83
N SER A 37 12.82 -11.61 -6.27
CA SER A 37 12.84 -12.86 -7.06
C SER A 37 11.68 -12.97 -8.05
N LYS A 38 10.57 -12.27 -7.80
CA LYS A 38 9.37 -12.26 -8.68
C LYS A 38 9.39 -11.11 -9.67
N VAL A 39 9.91 -9.96 -9.26
CA VAL A 39 9.95 -8.73 -10.04
C VAL A 39 11.36 -8.11 -10.01
N PRO A 40 12.34 -8.75 -10.67
CA PRO A 40 13.75 -8.38 -10.55
C PRO A 40 14.04 -6.96 -11.01
N ASP A 41 13.30 -6.42 -11.96
CA ASP A 41 13.58 -5.10 -12.54
C ASP A 41 12.64 -4.00 -12.03
N ASP A 42 11.76 -4.29 -11.06
CA ASP A 42 10.74 -3.34 -10.60
C ASP A 42 10.84 -2.96 -9.12
N ILE A 43 11.89 -3.43 -8.43
CA ILE A 43 12.21 -3.02 -7.06
C ILE A 43 13.74 -2.99 -6.83
N TRP A 44 14.23 -1.95 -6.16
CA TRP A 44 15.63 -1.75 -5.84
C TRP A 44 15.78 -1.34 -4.38
N ARG A 45 16.83 -1.83 -3.73
CA ARG A 45 17.23 -1.41 -2.40
C ARG A 45 18.36 -0.39 -2.54
N VAL A 46 18.15 0.80 -2.01
CA VAL A 46 19.14 1.89 -2.00
C VAL A 46 19.95 1.85 -0.70
N SER A 47 19.28 1.59 0.42
CA SER A 47 19.85 1.28 1.74
C SER A 47 18.94 0.29 2.47
N ASP A 48 19.35 -0.19 3.64
CA ASP A 48 18.58 -1.15 4.46
C ASP A 48 17.15 -0.66 4.78
N ASP A 49 16.96 0.65 4.83
CA ASP A 49 15.71 1.34 5.14
C ASP A 49 15.16 2.17 3.97
N PHE A 50 15.72 2.06 2.75
CA PHE A 50 15.26 2.82 1.60
C PHE A 50 15.15 1.98 0.32
N TYR A 51 13.94 1.96 -0.24
CA TYR A 51 13.60 1.25 -1.45
C TYR A 51 13.05 2.17 -2.54
N VAL A 52 13.28 1.77 -3.78
CA VAL A 52 12.66 2.37 -4.96
C VAL A 52 11.91 1.27 -5.70
N PHE A 53 10.73 1.57 -6.23
CA PHE A 53 9.94 0.59 -6.96
C PHE A 53 9.20 1.19 -8.14
N ASN A 54 8.91 0.38 -9.16
CA ASN A 54 8.14 0.79 -10.31
C ASN A 54 6.64 0.59 -10.06
N ARG A 55 5.91 1.68 -9.81
CA ARG A 55 4.47 1.60 -9.48
C ARG A 55 3.60 0.99 -10.57
N ASN A 56 4.00 1.06 -11.84
CA ASN A 56 3.22 0.52 -12.96
C ASN A 56 3.30 -1.01 -13.05
N LYS A 57 4.28 -1.62 -12.39
CA LYS A 57 4.54 -3.06 -12.43
C LYS A 57 4.33 -3.71 -11.06
N LEU A 58 4.74 -3.03 -9.98
CA LEU A 58 4.58 -3.49 -8.61
C LEU A 58 3.60 -2.61 -7.83
N ARG A 59 2.53 -3.22 -7.32
CA ARG A 59 1.63 -2.59 -6.33
C ARG A 59 2.15 -2.87 -4.93
N LEU A 60 3.19 -2.14 -4.51
CA LEU A 60 3.96 -2.42 -3.29
C LEU A 60 3.08 -2.63 -2.04
N GLY A 61 2.12 -1.75 -1.79
CA GLY A 61 1.20 -1.89 -0.64
C GLY A 61 0.22 -3.07 -0.70
N LYS A 62 0.18 -3.82 -1.81
CA LYS A 62 -0.58 -5.06 -1.96
C LYS A 62 0.32 -6.28 -2.22
N SER A 63 1.63 -6.14 -2.11
CA SER A 63 2.60 -7.22 -2.44
C SER A 63 2.41 -8.47 -1.57
N THR A 64 1.80 -8.34 -0.40
CA THR A 64 1.52 -9.44 0.54
C THR A 64 0.10 -9.98 0.45
N ALA A 65 -0.74 -9.47 -0.45
CA ALA A 65 -2.10 -9.98 -0.61
C ALA A 65 -2.11 -11.39 -1.25
N PRO A 66 -3.20 -12.17 -1.09
CA PRO A 66 -3.31 -13.48 -1.74
C PRO A 66 -3.10 -13.39 -3.27
N GLY A 67 -2.27 -14.29 -3.81
CA GLY A 67 -1.92 -14.32 -5.24
C GLY A 67 -0.95 -13.23 -5.70
N LYS A 68 -0.24 -12.59 -4.78
CA LYS A 68 0.79 -11.56 -5.08
C LYS A 68 2.21 -12.07 -4.86
N GLU A 69 3.18 -11.18 -4.88
CA GLU A 69 4.60 -11.52 -4.93
C GLU A 69 5.07 -12.22 -3.64
N ALA A 70 4.50 -11.84 -2.49
CA ALA A 70 4.97 -12.27 -1.17
C ALA A 70 3.82 -12.54 -0.17
N PRO A 71 2.83 -13.41 -0.49
CA PRO A 71 1.65 -13.66 0.34
C PRO A 71 1.98 -14.26 1.73
N GLN A 72 3.12 -14.93 1.88
CA GLN A 72 3.59 -15.49 3.16
C GLN A 72 3.98 -14.43 4.21
N PHE A 73 4.03 -13.15 3.81
CA PHE A 73 4.24 -12.00 4.69
C PHE A 73 2.94 -11.27 5.03
N MET A 74 1.79 -11.78 4.59
CA MET A 74 0.49 -11.27 5.02
C MET A 74 0.41 -11.29 6.56
N ASN A 75 -0.06 -10.19 7.15
CA ASN A 75 -0.13 -9.95 8.60
C ASN A 75 1.23 -9.90 9.35
N LYS A 76 2.36 -10.00 8.65
CA LYS A 76 3.70 -9.82 9.25
C LYS A 76 4.23 -8.40 9.07
N MET A 77 3.72 -7.65 8.11
CA MET A 77 4.20 -6.32 7.74
C MET A 77 3.03 -5.40 7.43
N ILE A 78 3.25 -4.10 7.63
CA ILE A 78 2.29 -3.05 7.28
C ILE A 78 2.91 -2.17 6.21
N PHE A 79 2.09 -1.80 5.22
CA PHE A 79 2.44 -0.85 4.17
C PHE A 79 1.50 0.34 4.25
N GLN A 80 1.98 1.44 4.82
CA GLN A 80 1.21 2.67 4.91
C GLN A 80 1.51 3.54 3.69
N LEU A 81 0.49 3.79 2.86
CA LEU A 81 0.59 4.82 1.81
C LEU A 81 0.61 6.19 2.49
N LEU A 82 1.64 6.98 2.18
CA LEU A 82 1.77 8.36 2.61
C LEU A 82 1.02 9.27 1.62
N SER A 83 0.60 10.44 2.09
CA SER A 83 0.05 11.48 1.21
C SER A 83 1.04 11.80 0.08
N ASP A 84 0.55 12.25 -1.06
CA ASP A 84 1.42 12.80 -2.09
C ASP A 84 2.15 14.05 -1.56
N ASN A 85 3.32 14.36 -2.13
CA ASN A 85 4.09 15.55 -1.74
C ASN A 85 3.22 16.81 -1.92
N GLU A 86 3.41 17.80 -1.05
CA GLU A 86 2.53 18.99 -0.93
C GLU A 86 1.08 18.66 -0.50
N ASN A 87 0.83 17.45 0.00
CA ASN A 87 -0.46 17.04 0.56
C ASN A 87 -1.62 17.13 -0.44
N ARG A 88 -1.34 16.84 -1.73
CA ARG A 88 -2.38 16.66 -2.76
C ARG A 88 -3.19 15.41 -2.46
N ASN A 89 -4.14 15.54 -1.56
CA ASN A 89 -5.17 14.54 -1.34
C ASN A 89 -6.18 14.63 -2.49
N ILE A 90 -6.46 13.51 -3.15
CA ILE A 90 -7.64 13.39 -4.01
C ILE A 90 -8.78 12.97 -3.08
N PRO A 91 -9.65 13.89 -2.61
CA PRO A 91 -10.82 13.49 -1.85
C PRO A 91 -11.70 12.63 -2.76
N THR A 92 -11.86 11.36 -2.41
CA THR A 92 -12.94 10.56 -2.98
C THR A 92 -14.23 11.01 -2.33
N PHE A 93 -14.97 11.89 -3.01
CA PHE A 93 -16.38 12.07 -2.70
C PHE A 93 -17.11 10.80 -3.13
N VAL A 94 -17.50 9.97 -2.15
CA VAL A 94 -18.49 8.94 -2.40
C VAL A 94 -19.83 9.66 -2.54
N ASN A 95 -20.13 10.14 -3.74
CA ASN A 95 -21.51 10.39 -4.14
C ASN A 95 -22.15 9.02 -4.35
N ALA A 96 -22.43 8.30 -3.25
CA ALA A 96 -23.48 7.31 -3.28
C ALA A 96 -24.72 8.10 -3.68
N THR A 97 -25.12 7.95 -4.93
CA THR A 97 -26.38 8.46 -5.45
C THR A 97 -27.44 8.14 -4.40
N ALA A 98 -27.94 9.18 -3.73
CA ALA A 98 -29.19 9.13 -3.02
C ALA A 98 -30.21 8.68 -4.06
N ASN A 99 -30.51 7.38 -4.08
CA ASN A 99 -31.51 6.81 -4.95
C ASN A 99 -32.84 7.36 -4.40
N PRO A 100 -33.58 8.24 -5.10
CA PRO A 100 -34.80 8.83 -4.54
C PRO A 100 -35.96 7.83 -4.45
N GLY A 101 -35.73 6.56 -4.79
CA GLY A 101 -36.78 5.58 -5.07
C GLY A 101 -37.14 4.60 -3.95
N THR A 102 -36.56 4.68 -2.76
CA THR A 102 -36.92 3.77 -1.64
C THR A 102 -37.14 4.49 -0.32
N ALA A 103 -37.82 5.63 -0.34
CA ALA A 103 -38.49 6.13 0.86
C ALA A 103 -39.72 5.25 1.11
N ALA A 104 -39.56 4.17 1.88
CA ALA A 104 -40.70 3.53 2.51
C ALA A 104 -41.32 4.55 3.49
N PRO A 105 -42.66 4.74 3.50
CA PRO A 105 -43.27 5.62 4.47
C PRO A 105 -43.04 5.07 5.89
N PRO A 106 -42.83 5.94 6.89
CA PRO A 106 -42.76 5.49 8.27
C PRO A 106 -44.14 4.98 8.68
N SER A 107 -44.25 3.67 8.96
CA SER A 107 -45.41 3.09 9.61
C SER A 107 -45.54 3.72 11.00
N THR A 108 -46.55 4.56 11.17
CA THR A 108 -46.97 5.07 12.48
C THR A 108 -47.46 3.92 13.37
N LEU A 109 -46.97 3.94 14.61
CA LEU A 109 -47.33 3.10 15.75
C LEU A 109 -48.83 2.83 15.89
N PHE A 110 -49.21 1.55 16.07
CA PHE A 110 -49.91 0.98 17.23
C PHE A 110 -49.72 -0.54 17.24
#